data_AF-A0A0B7HHI3-F1
#
_entry.id   AF-A0A0B7HHI3-F1
#
_cell.length_a   1.000
_cell.length_b   1.000
_cell.length_c   1.000
_cell.angle_alpha   90.00
_cell.angle_beta   90.00
_cell.angle_gamma   90.00
#
_symmetry.space_group_name_H-M   'P 1'
#
loop_
_entity.id
_entity.type
_entity.pdbx_description
1 polymer ?
#
loop_
_entity_poly.entity_id
_entity_poly.type
_entity_poly.pdbx_seq_one_letter_code
_entity_poly.pdbx_strand_id
1 'polypeptide(L)'
;MRDNKPLEEQAELTVRHHLIKHGFSIAKPSYDTQGGDILIIEKPNEQFSKILKVQSKGRTLGKNGTNVRIPISYVTDDFILFIYLVKEDNSDFLYVLFAKDIKQWTSNGKEYTLSITENSIEKEYMAKNLLSEDKISQIRELLKKAQIKKYTSIIIDGIFLGKAVNNTRAIYNNIWTDKRLTKPHIQDVVQNILEYYNRYDSENNIINCYILESNHFPLSEVIEMDMEKSILKSENHIIKVYKENLDDVISFEALDKIERLINNENIILVADDKFYELPLNELKSKGVDIICVTFNESETRNMFVQFRWGDIAYPLGRAMGLEKYEL
;
A
#
# COMPACT_ATOMS: atom_id res chain seq x y z
N MET A 1 -33.19 21.47 -1.11
CA MET A 1 -32.26 20.39 -1.50
C MET A 1 -32.44 19.30 -0.45
N ARG A 2 -33.04 18.15 -0.79
CA ARG A 2 -33.28 17.08 0.19
C ARG A 2 -31.91 16.58 0.66
N ASP A 3 -31.72 16.48 1.97
CA ASP A 3 -30.51 15.89 2.54
C ASP A 3 -30.52 14.40 2.18
N ASN A 4 -29.67 14.00 1.24
CA ASN A 4 -29.55 12.62 0.80
C ASN A 4 -28.67 11.79 1.74
N LYS A 5 -28.02 12.40 2.74
CA LYS A 5 -27.10 11.70 3.65
C LYS A 5 -27.73 10.50 4.36
N PRO A 6 -28.96 10.58 4.91
CA PRO A 6 -29.57 9.42 5.57
C PRO A 6 -29.76 8.24 4.61
N LEU A 7 -30.12 8.52 3.34
CA LEU A 7 -30.32 7.49 2.33
C LEU A 7 -29.00 6.89 1.83
N GLU A 8 -27.95 7.70 1.70
CA GLU A 8 -26.61 7.22 1.37
C GLU A 8 -26.05 6.32 2.49
N GLU A 9 -26.27 6.68 3.76
CA GLU A 9 -25.89 5.85 4.92
C GLU A 9 -26.69 4.53 4.95
N GLN A 10 -28.01 4.59 4.74
CA GLN A 10 -28.84 3.41 4.61
C GLN A 10 -28.37 2.50 3.48
N ALA A 11 -28.04 3.07 2.31
CA ALA A 11 -27.51 2.33 1.18
C ALA A 11 -26.20 1.60 1.54
N GLU A 12 -25.24 2.31 2.14
CA GLU A 12 -23.98 1.72 2.61
C GLU A 12 -24.22 0.57 3.59
N LEU A 13 -25.06 0.76 4.62
CA LEU A 13 -25.36 -0.26 5.61
C LEU A 13 -26.02 -1.50 4.99
N THR A 14 -26.96 -1.31 4.07
CA THR A 14 -27.62 -2.40 3.34
C THR A 14 -26.61 -3.20 2.51
N VAL A 15 -25.74 -2.52 1.76
CA VAL A 15 -24.67 -3.17 0.97
C VAL A 15 -23.75 -3.98 1.88
N ARG A 16 -23.30 -3.39 2.99
CA ARG A 16 -22.43 -4.06 3.96
C ARG A 16 -23.09 -5.31 4.55
N HIS A 17 -24.36 -5.22 4.95
CA HIS A 17 -25.11 -6.36 5.46
C HIS A 17 -25.17 -7.50 4.44
N HIS A 18 -25.49 -7.19 3.18
CA HIS A 18 -25.51 -8.20 2.11
C HIS A 18 -24.13 -8.82 1.88
N LEU A 19 -23.05 -8.03 1.82
CA LEU A 19 -21.71 -8.58 1.64
C LEU A 19 -21.29 -9.49 2.80
N ILE A 20 -21.52 -9.07 4.04
CA ILE A 20 -21.23 -9.89 5.24
C ILE A 20 -22.04 -11.18 5.23
N LYS A 21 -23.34 -11.11 4.90
CA LYS A 21 -24.22 -12.28 4.84
C LYS A 21 -23.70 -13.35 3.86
N HIS A 22 -23.04 -12.93 2.78
CA HIS A 22 -22.42 -13.84 1.81
C HIS A 22 -20.96 -14.16 2.15
N GLY A 23 -20.48 -13.84 3.35
CA GLY A 23 -19.16 -14.23 3.86
C GLY A 23 -17.98 -13.40 3.35
N PHE A 24 -18.21 -12.20 2.80
CA PHE A 24 -17.12 -11.30 2.46
C PHE A 24 -16.58 -10.59 3.70
N SER A 25 -15.26 -10.51 3.84
CA SER A 25 -14.62 -9.60 4.79
C SER A 25 -14.62 -8.19 4.19
N ILE A 26 -15.11 -7.22 4.96
CA ILE A 26 -15.27 -5.84 4.49
C ILE A 26 -14.67 -4.82 5.46
N ALA A 27 -14.20 -3.69 4.93
CA ALA A 27 -13.74 -2.54 5.70
C ALA A 27 -14.31 -1.24 5.13
N LYS A 28 -14.43 -0.22 5.99
CA LYS A 28 -14.76 1.15 5.57
C LYS A 28 -13.46 1.95 5.43
N PRO A 29 -13.17 2.55 4.27
CA PRO A 29 -12.00 3.40 4.12
C PRO A 29 -12.17 4.67 4.97
N SER A 30 -11.11 5.08 5.65
CA SER A 30 -11.07 6.27 6.52
C SER A 30 -10.93 7.58 5.74
N TYR A 31 -10.54 7.53 4.45
CA TYR A 31 -10.36 8.70 3.58
C TYR A 31 -10.99 8.47 2.19
N ASP A 32 -11.92 9.34 1.81
CA ASP A 32 -12.73 9.25 0.59
C ASP A 32 -12.09 9.99 -0.59
N THR A 33 -10.94 9.49 -1.08
CA THR A 33 -10.19 10.16 -2.15
C THR A 33 -10.38 9.53 -3.54
N GLN A 34 -11.04 8.37 -3.64
CA GLN A 34 -11.21 7.64 -4.91
C GLN A 34 -12.57 6.93 -5.04
N GLY A 35 -13.63 7.45 -4.40
CA GLY A 35 -15.00 6.95 -4.59
C GLY A 35 -15.20 5.48 -4.21
N GLY A 36 -14.57 5.02 -3.14
CA GLY A 36 -14.86 3.71 -2.56
C GLY A 36 -15.46 3.91 -1.18
N ASP A 37 -16.71 3.50 -0.99
CA ASP A 37 -17.38 3.57 0.31
C ASP A 37 -17.09 2.32 1.14
N ILE A 38 -16.82 1.20 0.48
CA ILE A 38 -16.60 -0.11 1.08
C ILE A 38 -15.41 -0.79 0.37
N LEU A 39 -14.56 -1.45 1.14
CA LEU A 39 -13.50 -2.32 0.65
C LEU A 39 -13.89 -3.77 0.93
N ILE A 40 -13.85 -4.63 -0.10
CA ILE A 40 -13.88 -6.08 0.09
C ILE A 40 -12.43 -6.56 0.15
N ILE A 41 -12.08 -7.29 1.20
CA ILE A 41 -10.71 -7.72 1.48
C ILE A 41 -10.67 -9.26 1.50
N GLU A 42 -9.74 -9.84 0.77
CA GLU A 42 -9.37 -11.25 0.88
C GLU A 42 -7.88 -11.33 1.20
N LYS A 43 -7.49 -12.15 2.18
CA LYS A 43 -6.08 -12.39 2.51
C LYS A 43 -5.66 -13.74 1.91
N PRO A 44 -5.15 -13.79 0.66
CA PRO A 44 -4.68 -15.04 0.06
C PRO A 44 -3.54 -15.69 0.86
N ASN A 45 -2.77 -14.92 1.63
CA ASN A 45 -1.78 -15.41 2.59
C ASN A 45 -1.56 -14.37 3.70
N GLU A 46 -0.67 -14.69 4.64
CA GLU A 46 -0.36 -13.83 5.80
C GLU A 46 0.27 -12.49 5.42
N GLN A 47 0.89 -12.37 4.24
CA GLN A 47 1.62 -11.17 3.82
C GLN A 47 0.80 -10.24 2.92
N PHE A 48 -0.17 -10.76 2.16
CA PHE A 48 -0.82 -9.98 1.11
C PHE A 48 -2.33 -10.05 1.18
N SER A 49 -2.94 -8.93 0.84
CA SER A 49 -4.39 -8.83 0.65
C SER A 49 -4.76 -8.43 -0.79
N LYS A 50 -5.88 -8.99 -1.26
CA LYS A 50 -6.61 -8.53 -2.44
C LYS A 50 -7.71 -7.60 -1.97
N ILE A 51 -7.84 -6.47 -2.65
CA ILE A 51 -8.81 -5.44 -2.30
C ILE A 51 -9.63 -5.10 -3.52
N LEU A 52 -10.96 -5.18 -3.40
CA LEU A 52 -11.88 -4.58 -4.35
C LEU A 52 -12.51 -3.34 -3.74
N LYS A 53 -12.60 -2.28 -4.54
CA LYS A 53 -13.29 -1.05 -4.16
C LYS A 53 -14.75 -1.13 -4.60
N VAL A 54 -15.62 -0.80 -3.67
CA VAL A 54 -17.07 -0.80 -3.88
C VAL A 54 -17.59 0.61 -3.58
N GLN A 55 -18.28 1.20 -4.56
CA GLN A 55 -19.05 2.42 -4.38
C GLN A 55 -20.51 2.03 -4.12
N SER A 56 -21.16 2.74 -3.21
CA SER A 56 -22.58 2.74 -2.93
C SER A 56 -23.20 4.09 -3.33
N LYS A 57 -24.43 4.05 -3.87
CA LYS A 57 -25.25 5.25 -4.13
C LYS A 57 -26.70 4.99 -3.73
N GLY A 58 -27.22 5.74 -2.77
CA GLY A 58 -28.63 5.75 -2.38
C GLY A 58 -29.45 6.74 -3.20
N ARG A 59 -30.56 6.31 -3.81
CA ARG A 59 -31.43 7.19 -4.62
C ARG A 59 -32.90 6.97 -4.32
N THR A 60 -33.65 8.06 -4.21
CA THR A 60 -35.11 8.00 -4.24
C THR A 60 -35.60 8.12 -5.67
N LEU A 61 -36.47 7.22 -6.11
CA LEU A 61 -37.16 7.32 -7.38
C LEU A 61 -38.43 8.16 -7.20
N GLY A 62 -38.40 9.40 -7.69
CA GLY A 62 -39.58 10.25 -7.77
C GLY A 62 -40.27 10.16 -9.14
N LYS A 63 -41.39 10.87 -9.27
CA LYS A 63 -42.22 10.92 -10.51
C LYS A 63 -41.44 11.26 -11.78
N ASN A 64 -40.42 12.11 -11.69
CA ASN A 64 -39.60 12.54 -12.84
C ASN A 64 -38.37 11.65 -13.07
N GLY A 65 -38.23 10.56 -12.31
CA GLY A 65 -37.03 9.73 -12.30
C GLY A 65 -35.93 10.25 -11.37
N THR A 66 -34.77 9.62 -11.46
CA THR A 66 -33.55 9.96 -10.73
C THR A 66 -32.31 9.65 -11.57
N ASN A 67 -31.15 10.13 -11.17
CA ASN A 67 -29.89 9.90 -11.89
C ASN A 67 -28.79 9.42 -10.94
N VAL A 68 -27.98 8.50 -11.44
CA VAL A 68 -26.71 8.11 -10.84
C VAL A 68 -25.59 8.58 -11.76
N ARG A 69 -24.60 9.26 -11.18
CA ARG A 69 -23.43 9.80 -11.90
C ARG A 69 -22.16 9.28 -11.26
N ILE A 70 -21.21 8.84 -12.08
CA ILE A 70 -19.93 8.29 -11.64
C ILE A 70 -18.82 8.96 -12.47
N PRO A 71 -17.80 9.56 -11.84
CA PRO A 71 -16.63 10.07 -12.55
C PRO A 71 -15.95 8.98 -13.39
N ILE A 72 -15.60 9.28 -14.63
CA ILE A 72 -14.95 8.31 -15.54
C ILE A 72 -13.64 7.80 -14.94
N SER A 73 -12.90 8.67 -14.25
CA SER A 73 -11.64 8.34 -13.58
C SER A 73 -11.78 7.28 -12.47
N TYR A 74 -12.99 7.02 -11.97
CA TYR A 74 -13.22 6.03 -10.93
C TYR A 74 -13.47 4.63 -11.50
N VAL A 75 -13.89 4.52 -12.77
CA VAL A 75 -14.33 3.26 -13.38
C VAL A 75 -13.14 2.48 -13.95
N THR A 76 -12.39 1.82 -13.05
CA THR A 76 -11.39 0.80 -13.36
C THR A 76 -12.05 -0.56 -13.59
N ASP A 77 -11.33 -1.56 -14.14
CA ASP A 77 -11.93 -2.86 -14.49
C ASP A 77 -12.41 -3.68 -13.27
N ASP A 78 -11.88 -3.38 -12.08
CA ASP A 78 -12.26 -3.94 -10.78
C ASP A 78 -13.33 -3.09 -10.05
N PHE A 79 -13.85 -2.03 -10.66
CA PHE A 79 -14.84 -1.14 -10.05
C PHE A 79 -16.22 -1.80 -9.95
N ILE A 80 -16.82 -1.71 -8.76
CA ILE A 80 -18.16 -2.22 -8.45
C ILE A 80 -19.02 -1.09 -7.90
N LEU A 81 -20.20 -0.91 -8.47
CA LEU A 81 -21.21 0.03 -8.01
C LEU A 81 -22.44 -0.70 -7.51
N PHE A 82 -22.84 -0.39 -6.28
CA PHE A 82 -24.16 -0.69 -5.75
C PHE A 82 -25.05 0.54 -5.85
N ILE A 83 -26.28 0.35 -6.36
CA ILE A 83 -27.32 1.37 -6.35
C ILE A 83 -28.45 0.87 -5.46
N TYR A 84 -28.67 1.54 -4.33
CA TYR A 84 -29.83 1.30 -3.50
C TYR A 84 -30.92 2.31 -3.89
N LEU A 85 -32.01 1.80 -4.47
CA LEU A 85 -33.10 2.60 -5.01
C LEU A 85 -34.36 2.40 -4.16
N VAL A 86 -34.93 3.48 -3.65
CA VAL A 86 -36.18 3.46 -2.86
C VAL A 86 -37.27 4.20 -3.62
N LYS A 87 -38.44 3.59 -3.78
CA LYS A 87 -39.64 4.18 -4.37
C LYS A 87 -40.45 4.96 -3.33
N GLU A 88 -41.37 5.81 -3.80
CA GLU A 88 -42.28 6.58 -2.91
C GLU A 88 -43.21 5.68 -2.07
N ASP A 89 -43.48 4.45 -2.52
CA ASP A 89 -44.25 3.43 -1.79
C ASP A 89 -43.42 2.64 -0.77
N ASN A 90 -42.18 3.05 -0.51
CA ASN A 90 -41.17 2.40 0.33
C ASN A 90 -40.70 1.02 -0.15
N SER A 91 -41.06 0.58 -1.35
CA SER A 91 -40.37 -0.57 -1.96
C SER A 91 -38.94 -0.18 -2.35
N ASP A 92 -38.01 -1.10 -2.15
CA ASP A 92 -36.60 -0.87 -2.39
C ASP A 92 -35.96 -1.95 -3.27
N PHE A 93 -34.89 -1.56 -3.95
CA PHE A 93 -34.16 -2.38 -4.88
C PHE A 93 -32.67 -2.15 -4.68
N LEU A 94 -31.89 -3.23 -4.71
CA LEU A 94 -30.44 -3.15 -4.68
C LEU A 94 -29.88 -3.70 -5.99
N TYR A 95 -29.21 -2.85 -6.75
CA TYR A 95 -28.57 -3.21 -8.02
C TYR A 95 -27.06 -3.30 -7.86
N VAL A 96 -26.44 -4.20 -8.62
CA VAL A 96 -24.97 -4.38 -8.71
C VAL A 96 -24.53 -4.23 -10.16
N LEU A 97 -23.71 -3.22 -10.41
CA LEU A 97 -23.14 -2.93 -11.70
C LEU A 97 -21.62 -3.02 -11.65
N PHE A 98 -21.04 -3.64 -12.67
CA PHE A 98 -19.60 -3.72 -12.85
C PHE A 98 -19.13 -2.69 -13.88
N ALA A 99 -17.83 -2.47 -13.97
CA ALA A 99 -17.23 -1.54 -14.93
C ALA A 99 -17.77 -1.68 -16.37
N LYS A 100 -17.93 -2.93 -16.85
CA LYS A 100 -18.50 -3.22 -18.18
C LYS A 100 -19.93 -2.70 -18.36
N ASP A 101 -20.74 -2.69 -17.29
CA ASP A 101 -22.13 -2.24 -17.32
C ASP A 101 -22.21 -0.71 -17.31
N ILE A 102 -21.31 -0.06 -16.55
CA ILE A 102 -21.21 1.40 -16.40
C ILE A 102 -20.66 2.06 -17.66
N LYS A 103 -19.67 1.43 -18.32
CA LYS A 103 -19.08 1.92 -19.58
C LYS A 103 -20.10 2.01 -20.73
N GLN A 104 -21.28 1.40 -20.59
CA GLN A 104 -22.38 1.48 -21.56
C GLN A 104 -23.33 2.67 -21.31
N TRP A 105 -23.14 3.41 -20.21
CA TRP A 105 -23.99 4.55 -19.85
C TRP A 105 -23.67 5.78 -20.71
N THR A 106 -24.59 6.75 -20.72
CA THR A 106 -24.37 8.04 -21.37
C THR A 106 -23.18 8.75 -20.72
N SER A 107 -22.22 9.19 -21.53
CA SER A 107 -21.03 9.92 -21.07
C SER A 107 -21.03 11.36 -21.57
N ASN A 108 -20.54 12.27 -20.73
CA ASN A 108 -20.26 13.66 -21.10
C ASN A 108 -18.74 13.96 -21.19
N GLY A 109 -17.90 12.91 -21.21
CA GLY A 109 -16.44 13.03 -21.19
C GLY A 109 -15.82 13.25 -19.80
N LYS A 110 -16.63 13.49 -18.75
CA LYS A 110 -16.19 13.58 -17.35
C LYS A 110 -16.81 12.51 -16.46
N GLU A 111 -18.08 12.20 -16.70
CA GLU A 111 -18.89 11.28 -15.90
C GLU A 111 -19.71 10.35 -16.79
N TYR A 112 -19.95 9.13 -16.31
CA TYR A 112 -21.01 8.24 -16.77
C TYR A 112 -22.31 8.55 -16.03
N THR A 113 -23.45 8.57 -16.73
CA THR A 113 -24.77 8.86 -16.16
C THR A 113 -25.79 7.79 -16.53
N LEU A 114 -26.43 7.21 -15.51
CA LEU A 114 -27.61 6.37 -15.65
C LEU A 114 -28.85 7.15 -15.20
N SER A 115 -29.82 7.27 -16.11
CA SER A 115 -31.16 7.80 -15.81
C SER A 115 -32.11 6.66 -15.49
N ILE A 116 -32.74 6.73 -14.33
CA ILE A 116 -33.66 5.72 -13.80
C ILE A 116 -35.05 6.34 -13.70
N THR A 117 -36.03 5.70 -14.31
CA THR A 117 -37.47 6.03 -14.29
C THR A 117 -38.27 4.81 -13.82
N GLU A 118 -39.55 4.98 -13.45
CA GLU A 118 -40.40 3.85 -13.07
C GLU A 118 -40.43 2.77 -14.16
N ASN A 119 -40.65 3.18 -15.41
CA ASN A 119 -40.65 2.27 -16.57
C ASN A 119 -39.29 1.62 -16.84
N SER A 120 -38.18 2.13 -16.28
CA SER A 120 -36.86 1.52 -16.49
C SER A 120 -36.53 0.40 -15.51
N ILE A 121 -37.18 0.35 -14.34
CA ILE A 121 -36.95 -0.69 -13.33
C ILE A 121 -37.24 -2.08 -13.91
N GLU A 122 -38.33 -2.18 -14.69
CA GLU A 122 -38.80 -3.42 -15.31
C GLU A 122 -38.06 -3.77 -16.62
N LYS A 123 -37.23 -2.85 -17.14
CA LYS A 123 -36.47 -3.14 -18.36
C LYS A 123 -35.41 -4.20 -18.07
N GLU A 124 -35.18 -5.04 -19.06
CA GLU A 124 -34.20 -6.13 -19.04
C GLU A 124 -32.83 -5.69 -18.49
N TYR A 125 -32.38 -4.48 -18.85
CA TYR A 125 -31.12 -3.94 -18.34
C TYR A 125 -31.08 -3.71 -16.81
N MET A 126 -32.16 -3.23 -16.19
CA MET A 126 -32.20 -3.04 -14.74
C MET A 126 -32.47 -4.36 -14.04
N ALA A 127 -33.38 -5.18 -14.58
CA ALA A 127 -33.71 -6.49 -14.05
C ALA A 127 -32.47 -7.42 -13.97
N LYS A 128 -31.63 -7.47 -15.03
CA LYS A 128 -30.38 -8.26 -15.02
C LYS A 128 -29.34 -7.78 -14.00
N ASN A 129 -29.47 -6.55 -13.52
CA ASN A 129 -28.54 -5.92 -12.60
C ASN A 129 -29.01 -5.96 -11.15
N LEU A 130 -30.20 -6.50 -10.88
CA LEU A 130 -30.68 -6.70 -9.51
C LEU A 130 -29.74 -7.63 -8.74
N LEU A 131 -29.51 -7.35 -7.46
CA LEU A 131 -28.70 -8.19 -6.59
C LEU A 131 -29.26 -9.62 -6.57
N SER A 132 -28.39 -10.57 -6.88
CA SER A 132 -28.70 -11.99 -6.94
C SER A 132 -27.45 -12.82 -6.63
N GLU A 133 -27.61 -14.12 -6.42
CA GLU A 133 -26.48 -15.04 -6.23
C GLU A 133 -25.49 -15.06 -7.41
N ASP A 134 -25.98 -14.83 -8.63
CA ASP A 134 -25.13 -14.69 -9.81
C ASP A 134 -24.23 -13.44 -9.70
N LYS A 135 -24.80 -12.31 -9.28
CA LYS A 135 -24.03 -11.08 -9.04
C LYS A 135 -23.01 -11.27 -7.91
N ILE A 136 -23.38 -11.94 -6.82
CA ILE A 136 -22.45 -12.29 -5.75
C ILE A 136 -21.30 -13.16 -6.27
N SER A 137 -21.60 -14.14 -7.12
CA SER A 137 -20.59 -14.99 -7.75
C SER A 137 -19.64 -14.18 -8.65
N GLN A 138 -20.16 -13.22 -9.43
CA GLN A 138 -19.34 -12.30 -10.21
C GLN A 138 -18.40 -11.45 -9.35
N ILE A 139 -18.85 -10.99 -8.16
CA ILE A 139 -17.98 -10.29 -7.20
C ILE A 139 -16.84 -11.20 -6.72
N ARG A 140 -17.13 -12.46 -6.40
CA ARG A 140 -16.09 -13.45 -6.01
C ARG A 140 -15.08 -13.67 -7.13
N GLU A 141 -15.55 -13.79 -8.37
CA GLU A 141 -14.66 -13.98 -9.53
C GLU A 141 -13.79 -12.75 -9.79
N LEU A 142 -14.33 -11.53 -9.61
CA LEU A 142 -13.52 -10.31 -9.64
C LEU A 142 -12.48 -10.30 -8.52
N LEU A 143 -12.84 -10.72 -7.31
CA LEU A 143 -11.93 -10.75 -6.17
C LEU A 143 -10.79 -11.75 -6.40
N LYS A 144 -11.10 -12.92 -6.96
CA LYS A 144 -10.07 -13.90 -7.35
C LYS A 144 -9.10 -13.34 -8.39
N LYS A 145 -9.61 -12.55 -9.36
CA LYS A 145 -8.80 -11.92 -10.42
C LYS A 145 -8.09 -10.64 -9.98
N ALA A 146 -8.50 -10.05 -8.86
CA ALA A 146 -7.89 -8.83 -8.34
C ALA A 146 -6.39 -9.06 -8.13
N GLN A 147 -5.59 -8.15 -8.67
CA GLN A 147 -4.15 -8.18 -8.47
C GLN A 147 -3.83 -7.96 -7.00
N ILE A 148 -2.82 -8.69 -6.53
CA ILE A 148 -2.23 -8.41 -5.22
C ILE A 148 -1.45 -7.11 -5.38
N LYS A 149 -1.91 -6.03 -4.73
CA LYS A 149 -1.15 -4.78 -4.71
C LYS A 149 0.07 -4.99 -3.82
N LYS A 150 1.25 -4.92 -4.42
CA LYS A 150 2.54 -5.06 -3.75
C LYS A 150 3.25 -3.72 -3.77
N TYR A 151 3.14 -2.97 -2.68
CA TYR A 151 4.02 -1.83 -2.46
C TYR A 151 5.33 -2.31 -1.87
N THR A 152 6.38 -1.51 -1.99
CA THR A 152 7.65 -1.79 -1.32
C THR A 152 7.96 -0.65 -0.39
N SER A 153 8.27 -0.97 0.85
CA SER A 153 8.75 -0.04 1.85
C SER A 153 10.13 -0.43 2.33
N ILE A 154 10.95 0.59 2.57
CA ILE A 154 12.22 0.45 3.27
C ILE A 154 12.09 1.10 4.65
N ILE A 155 12.48 0.36 5.68
CA ILE A 155 12.50 0.83 7.07
C ILE A 155 13.96 0.82 7.51
N ILE A 156 14.46 1.98 7.93
CA ILE A 156 15.87 2.19 8.28
C ILE A 156 15.95 2.51 9.76
N ASP A 157 16.63 1.65 10.51
CA ASP A 157 17.12 1.95 11.84
C ASP A 157 18.32 2.90 11.73
N GLY A 158 18.15 4.15 12.18
CA GLY A 158 19.18 5.16 12.09
C GLY A 158 20.38 4.92 13.02
N ILE A 159 20.20 4.26 14.16
CA ILE A 159 21.33 3.90 15.03
C ILE A 159 22.22 2.89 14.32
N PHE A 160 21.60 1.85 13.72
CA PHE A 160 22.32 0.86 12.94
C PHE A 160 23.01 1.50 11.73
N LEU A 161 22.27 2.28 10.93
CA LEU A 161 22.83 2.88 9.72
C LEU A 161 24.03 3.79 10.02
N GLY A 162 23.98 4.56 11.11
CA GLY A 162 25.10 5.39 11.54
C GLY A 162 26.34 4.57 11.90
N LYS A 163 26.17 3.46 12.63
CA LYS A 163 27.26 2.51 12.91
C LYS A 163 27.80 1.89 11.63
N ALA A 164 26.91 1.49 10.71
CA ALA A 164 27.27 0.89 9.44
C ALA A 164 28.13 1.81 8.56
N VAL A 165 27.84 3.11 8.54
CA VAL A 165 28.67 4.11 7.85
C VAL A 165 30.09 4.13 8.39
N ASN A 166 30.27 4.18 9.71
CA ASN A 166 31.59 4.23 10.32
C ASN A 166 32.38 2.94 10.09
N ASN A 167 31.72 1.78 10.25
CA ASN A 167 32.35 0.48 10.00
C ASN A 167 32.75 0.31 8.53
N THR A 168 31.86 0.64 7.60
CA THR A 168 32.13 0.56 6.16
C THR A 168 33.30 1.46 5.76
N ARG A 169 33.35 2.67 6.30
CA ARG A 169 34.47 3.60 6.08
C ARG A 169 35.79 3.02 6.59
N ALA A 170 35.80 2.39 7.76
CA ALA A 170 36.99 1.75 8.31
C ALA A 170 37.46 0.57 7.43
N ILE A 171 36.52 -0.29 7.01
CA ILE A 171 36.81 -1.43 6.14
C ILE A 171 37.46 -0.96 4.83
N TYR A 172 36.82 -0.04 4.11
CA TYR A 172 37.30 0.36 2.79
C TYR A 172 38.51 1.30 2.83
N ASN A 173 38.72 2.08 3.89
CA ASN A 173 39.98 2.82 4.06
C ASN A 173 41.18 1.88 4.25
N ASN A 174 40.98 0.70 4.86
CA ASN A 174 42.05 -0.29 5.00
C ASN A 174 42.37 -0.99 3.67
N ILE A 175 41.38 -1.15 2.80
CA ILE A 175 41.54 -1.79 1.49
C ILE A 175 42.10 -0.78 0.47
N TRP A 176 41.55 0.44 0.45
CA TRP A 176 41.84 1.50 -0.51
C TRP A 176 42.48 2.72 0.18
N THR A 177 43.71 2.56 0.65
CA THR A 177 44.41 3.56 1.49
C THR A 177 44.56 4.94 0.84
N ASP A 178 44.62 5.00 -0.49
CA ASP A 178 44.84 6.24 -1.24
C ASP A 178 43.53 6.93 -1.65
N LYS A 179 42.38 6.29 -1.40
CA LYS A 179 41.07 6.81 -1.84
C LYS A 179 40.41 7.60 -0.72
N ARG A 180 39.94 8.79 -1.06
CA ARG A 180 39.22 9.66 -0.13
C ARG A 180 37.72 9.35 -0.16
N LEU A 181 37.25 8.53 0.77
CA LEU A 181 35.83 8.24 0.94
C LEU A 181 35.06 9.49 1.38
N THR A 182 33.99 9.83 0.67
CA THR A 182 33.15 10.99 0.99
C THR A 182 32.13 10.67 2.08
N LYS A 183 31.46 11.70 2.60
CA LYS A 183 30.28 11.51 3.44
C LYS A 183 29.12 11.10 2.52
N PRO A 184 28.47 9.94 2.75
CA PRO A 184 27.43 9.47 1.84
C PRO A 184 26.16 10.30 1.98
N HIS A 185 25.44 10.49 0.87
CA HIS A 185 24.12 11.11 0.86
C HIS A 185 23.01 10.05 0.99
N ILE A 186 21.99 10.32 1.80
CA ILE A 186 20.93 9.33 2.10
C ILE A 186 20.22 8.82 0.84
N GLN A 187 20.04 9.68 -0.17
CA GLN A 187 19.43 9.29 -1.44
C GLN A 187 20.24 8.18 -2.14
N ASP A 188 21.56 8.32 -2.18
CA ASP A 188 22.43 7.35 -2.85
C ASP A 188 22.46 6.04 -2.07
N VAL A 189 22.46 6.11 -0.73
CA VAL A 189 22.39 4.93 0.14
C VAL A 189 21.11 4.14 -0.14
N VAL A 190 19.94 4.80 -0.10
CA VAL A 190 18.65 4.15 -0.34
C VAL A 190 18.57 3.62 -1.78
N GLN A 191 19.03 4.38 -2.77
CA GLN A 191 19.05 3.94 -4.15
C GLN A 191 19.91 2.68 -4.35
N ASN A 192 21.11 2.64 -3.76
CA ASN A 192 21.98 1.49 -3.86
C ASN A 192 21.36 0.28 -3.13
N ILE A 193 20.77 0.45 -1.95
CA ILE A 193 20.05 -0.64 -1.26
C ILE A 193 18.98 -1.24 -2.18
N LEU A 194 18.21 -0.39 -2.86
CA LEU A 194 17.18 -0.84 -3.78
C LEU A 194 17.78 -1.54 -5.02
N GLU A 195 18.85 -1.00 -5.61
CA GLU A 195 19.53 -1.61 -6.77
C GLU A 195 20.05 -3.02 -6.46
N TYR A 196 20.66 -3.22 -5.29
CA TYR A 196 21.28 -4.50 -4.94
C TYR A 196 20.30 -5.51 -4.31
N TYR A 197 19.31 -5.03 -3.55
CA TYR A 197 18.51 -5.91 -2.69
C TYR A 197 17.01 -5.90 -2.94
N ASN A 198 16.45 -4.92 -3.66
CA ASN A 198 15.03 -4.97 -3.99
C ASN A 198 14.79 -6.08 -5.04
N ARG A 199 14.24 -7.21 -4.59
CA ARG A 199 13.85 -8.33 -5.46
C ARG A 199 12.35 -8.43 -5.68
N TYR A 200 11.60 -7.41 -5.27
CA TYR A 200 10.17 -7.40 -5.37
C TYR A 200 9.74 -6.81 -6.72
N ASP A 201 8.93 -7.55 -7.46
CA ASP A 201 8.23 -7.03 -8.64
C ASP A 201 7.09 -6.12 -8.16
N SER A 202 7.39 -4.84 -7.95
CA SER A 202 6.37 -3.83 -7.67
C SER A 202 5.92 -3.21 -8.98
N GLU A 203 4.64 -3.41 -9.36
CA GLU A 203 4.01 -2.72 -10.49
C GLU A 203 3.97 -1.19 -10.31
N ASN A 204 4.14 -0.74 -9.07
CA ASN A 204 4.11 0.67 -8.69
C ASN A 204 5.53 1.14 -8.37
N ASN A 205 6.01 2.13 -9.12
CA ASN A 205 7.36 2.69 -8.95
C ASN A 205 7.50 3.55 -7.67
N ILE A 206 6.53 3.55 -6.76
CA ILE A 206 6.56 4.37 -5.55
C ILE A 206 7.05 3.51 -4.38
N ILE A 207 8.13 3.96 -3.74
CA ILE A 207 8.71 3.32 -2.56
C ILE A 207 8.59 4.27 -1.39
N ASN A 208 8.05 3.81 -0.26
CA ASN A 208 8.08 4.59 0.97
C ASN A 208 9.36 4.24 1.74
N CYS A 209 10.10 5.26 2.16
CA CYS A 209 11.34 5.14 2.91
C CYS A 209 11.16 5.77 4.28
N TYR A 210 11.11 4.94 5.32
CA TYR A 210 10.99 5.37 6.70
C TYR A 210 12.38 5.37 7.35
N ILE A 211 12.83 6.53 7.83
CA ILE A 211 14.09 6.68 8.55
C ILE A 211 13.73 7.00 10.00
N LEU A 212 14.02 6.05 10.87
CA LEU A 212 13.78 6.17 12.31
C LEU A 212 15.10 6.59 12.98
N GLU A 213 15.19 7.85 13.39
CA GLU A 213 16.40 8.45 13.94
C GLU A 213 16.25 8.67 15.44
N SER A 214 17.32 8.44 16.20
CA SER A 214 17.37 8.78 17.62
C SER A 214 17.80 10.24 17.78
N ASN A 215 17.10 11.00 18.63
CA ASN A 215 17.49 12.36 19.01
C ASN A 215 18.88 12.42 19.68
N HIS A 216 19.34 11.31 20.25
CA HIS A 216 20.65 11.22 20.91
C HIS A 216 21.80 10.88 19.95
N PHE A 217 21.48 10.28 18.80
CA PHE A 217 22.47 9.81 17.82
C PHE A 217 22.01 10.21 16.41
N PRO A 218 22.08 11.51 16.06
CA PRO A 218 21.59 12.00 14.79
C PRO A 218 22.44 11.48 13.62
N LEU A 219 21.79 10.94 12.58
CA LEU A 219 22.44 10.49 11.36
C LEU A 219 23.13 11.63 10.61
N SER A 220 22.68 12.87 10.81
CA SER A 220 23.24 14.06 10.15
C SER A 220 24.73 14.26 10.42
N GLU A 221 25.30 13.65 11.47
CA GLU A 221 26.73 13.66 11.73
C GLU A 221 27.52 12.87 10.67
N VAL A 222 26.97 11.74 10.22
CA VAL A 222 27.68 10.75 9.38
C VAL A 222 27.09 10.58 7.99
N ILE A 223 25.87 11.05 7.74
CA ILE A 223 25.16 11.00 6.46
C ILE A 223 24.65 12.39 6.10
N GLU A 224 24.75 12.76 4.82
CA GLU A 224 24.13 13.98 4.30
C GLU A 224 22.64 13.74 4.03
N MET A 225 21.80 14.62 4.55
CA MET A 225 20.34 14.55 4.40
C MET A 225 19.79 15.88 3.89
N ASP A 226 19.44 15.95 2.62
CA ASP A 226 18.73 17.10 2.05
C ASP A 226 17.20 16.95 2.26
N MET A 227 16.74 17.38 3.44
CA MET A 227 15.36 17.20 3.91
C MET A 227 14.33 18.11 3.19
N GLU A 228 14.76 19.06 2.35
CA GLU A 228 13.83 19.90 1.57
C GLU A 228 13.04 19.09 0.53
N LYS A 229 13.54 17.91 0.15
CA LYS A 229 12.91 17.01 -0.82
C LYS A 229 12.45 15.73 -0.13
N SER A 230 11.20 15.70 0.29
CA SER A 230 10.51 14.49 0.75
C SER A 230 10.27 13.45 -0.37
N ILE A 231 10.69 13.77 -1.60
CA ILE A 231 10.55 12.92 -2.79
C ILE A 231 11.89 12.89 -3.52
N LEU A 232 12.49 11.70 -3.59
CA LEU A 232 13.69 11.42 -4.38
C LEU A 232 13.27 10.72 -5.68
N LYS A 233 13.91 11.07 -6.79
CA LYS A 233 13.71 10.38 -8.06
C LYS A 233 14.94 9.54 -8.36
N SER A 234 14.75 8.24 -8.47
CA SER A 234 15.66 7.31 -9.11
C SER A 234 15.19 7.06 -10.56
N GLU A 235 16.04 6.49 -11.41
CA GLU A 235 15.69 6.16 -12.80
C GLU A 235 14.41 5.33 -12.91
N ASN A 236 14.17 4.45 -11.94
CA ASN A 236 13.05 3.51 -11.95
C ASN A 236 12.01 3.74 -10.83
N HIS A 237 12.32 4.57 -9.83
CA HIS A 237 11.49 4.71 -8.62
C HIS A 237 11.32 6.15 -8.16
N ILE A 238 10.14 6.45 -7.63
CA ILE A 238 9.83 7.64 -6.84
C ILE A 238 9.89 7.22 -5.37
N ILE A 239 10.89 7.70 -4.64
CA ILE A 239 11.10 7.35 -3.24
C ILE A 239 10.55 8.47 -2.38
N LYS A 240 9.56 8.18 -1.54
CA LYS A 240 8.99 9.13 -0.57
C LYS A 240 9.67 8.92 0.77
N VAL A 241 10.38 9.92 1.26
CA VAL A 241 11.15 9.83 2.51
C VAL A 241 10.33 10.41 3.66
N TYR A 242 10.19 9.60 4.71
CA TYR A 242 9.54 9.94 5.97
C TYR A 242 10.58 9.78 7.08
N LYS A 243 10.95 10.89 7.71
CA LYS A 243 11.88 10.89 8.84
C LYS A 243 11.10 11.05 10.12
N GLU A 244 11.37 10.19 11.09
CA GLU A 244 10.78 10.22 12.42
C GLU A 244 11.92 10.31 13.44
N ASN A 245 11.87 11.34 14.28
CA ASN A 245 12.85 11.57 15.34
C ASN A 245 12.29 11.05 16.65
N LEU A 246 13.02 10.18 17.33
CA LEU A 246 12.55 9.39 18.44
C LEU A 246 13.46 9.58 19.66
N ASP A 247 12.83 9.71 20.84
CA ASP A 247 13.51 9.61 22.14
C ASP A 247 13.53 8.16 22.66
N ASP A 248 12.68 7.30 22.09
CA ASP A 248 12.49 5.90 22.46
C ASP A 248 13.42 4.93 21.70
N VAL A 249 13.28 3.64 22.01
CA VAL A 249 14.05 2.55 21.40
C VAL A 249 13.62 2.36 19.94
N ILE A 250 14.52 2.71 19.01
CA ILE A 250 14.31 2.65 17.55
C ILE A 250 13.77 1.29 17.08
N SER A 251 14.24 0.19 17.67
CA SER A 251 13.82 -1.15 17.29
C SER A 251 12.33 -1.41 17.53
N PHE A 252 11.74 -0.82 18.55
CA PHE A 252 10.30 -1.00 18.83
C PHE A 252 9.44 -0.25 17.82
N GLU A 253 9.78 1.00 17.51
CA GLU A 253 9.08 1.79 16.49
C GLU A 253 9.20 1.14 15.10
N ALA A 254 10.37 0.57 14.78
CA ALA A 254 10.56 -0.19 13.55
C ALA A 254 9.66 -1.44 13.48
N LEU A 255 9.54 -2.19 14.59
CA LEU A 255 8.67 -3.37 14.67
C LEU A 255 7.19 -2.99 14.55
N ASP A 256 6.75 -1.95 15.24
CA ASP A 256 5.40 -1.38 15.13
C ASP A 256 5.09 -0.99 13.67
N LYS A 257 6.06 -0.40 12.98
CA LYS A 257 5.93 -0.07 11.56
C LYS A 257 5.79 -1.31 10.71
N ILE A 258 6.63 -2.34 10.95
CA ILE A 258 6.54 -3.62 10.25
C ILE A 258 5.15 -4.21 10.41
N GLU A 259 4.62 -4.32 11.63
CA GLU A 259 3.29 -4.89 11.87
C GLU A 259 2.17 -4.18 11.10
N ARG A 260 2.25 -2.85 10.97
CA ARG A 260 1.27 -2.05 10.23
C ARG A 260 1.35 -2.26 8.72
N LEU A 261 2.55 -2.47 8.18
CA LEU A 261 2.79 -2.53 6.73
C LEU A 261 2.76 -3.97 6.18
N ILE A 262 3.07 -4.97 7.00
CA ILE A 262 3.41 -6.33 6.54
C ILE A 262 2.31 -7.05 5.77
N ASN A 263 1.05 -6.67 5.96
CA ASN A 263 -0.11 -7.27 5.30
C ASN A 263 -0.35 -6.75 3.87
N ASN A 264 0.33 -5.67 3.47
CA ASN A 264 0.07 -4.97 2.20
C ASN A 264 1.34 -4.56 1.46
N GLU A 265 2.50 -4.67 2.09
CA GLU A 265 3.75 -4.18 1.56
C GLU A 265 4.86 -5.23 1.69
N ASN A 266 5.71 -5.26 0.68
CA ASN A 266 7.02 -5.86 0.78
C ASN A 266 7.90 -4.96 1.66
N ILE A 267 8.69 -5.56 2.55
CA ILE A 267 9.51 -4.80 3.49
C ILE A 267 10.98 -5.12 3.26
N ILE A 268 11.77 -4.06 3.12
CA ILE A 268 13.23 -4.09 3.26
C ILE A 268 13.55 -3.43 4.60
N LEU A 269 14.10 -4.19 5.54
CA LEU A 269 14.51 -3.70 6.85
C LEU A 269 16.02 -3.50 6.87
N VAL A 270 16.49 -2.29 7.15
CA VAL A 270 17.91 -1.98 7.34
C VAL A 270 18.16 -1.84 8.83
N ALA A 271 18.64 -2.93 9.44
CA ALA A 271 18.85 -3.03 10.88
C ALA A 271 19.83 -4.16 11.22
N ASP A 272 20.46 -4.04 12.39
CA ASP A 272 21.23 -5.13 13.01
C ASP A 272 21.21 -4.96 14.53
N ASP A 273 20.07 -5.29 15.13
CA ASP A 273 19.89 -5.33 16.58
C ASP A 273 19.22 -6.64 17.00
N LYS A 274 19.67 -7.20 18.12
CA LYS A 274 19.14 -8.44 18.69
C LYS A 274 17.65 -8.33 19.05
N PHE A 275 17.15 -7.13 19.35
CA PHE A 275 15.71 -6.91 19.63
C PHE A 275 14.80 -7.28 18.46
N TYR A 276 15.31 -7.26 17.22
CA TYR A 276 14.55 -7.67 16.05
C TYR A 276 14.45 -9.19 15.86
N GLU A 277 15.38 -9.96 16.43
CA GLU A 277 15.57 -11.38 16.08
C GLU A 277 14.33 -12.23 16.32
N LEU A 278 13.78 -12.18 17.55
CA LEU A 278 12.61 -12.99 17.91
C LEU A 278 11.37 -12.59 17.10
N PRO A 279 10.94 -11.30 17.07
CA PRO A 279 9.78 -10.88 16.29
C PRO A 279 9.88 -11.22 14.79
N LEU A 280 11.07 -11.05 14.20
CA LEU A 280 11.28 -11.35 12.79
C LEU A 280 11.18 -12.86 12.51
N ASN A 281 11.78 -13.70 13.35
CA ASN A 281 11.68 -15.15 13.17
C ASN A 281 10.23 -15.66 13.39
N GLU A 282 9.46 -15.05 14.28
CA GLU A 282 8.02 -15.31 14.42
C GLU A 282 7.25 -14.95 13.14
N LEU A 283 7.51 -13.77 12.55
CA LEU A 283 6.91 -13.39 11.26
C LEU A 283 7.28 -14.39 10.16
N LYS A 284 8.55 -14.82 10.09
CA LYS A 284 8.99 -15.81 9.10
C LYS A 284 8.23 -17.13 9.22
N SER A 285 7.99 -17.60 10.46
CA SER A 285 7.22 -18.81 10.72
C SER A 285 5.76 -18.73 10.24
N LYS A 286 5.20 -17.50 10.17
CA LYS A 286 3.89 -17.22 9.60
C LYS A 286 3.92 -17.11 8.06
N GLY A 287 5.05 -17.37 7.42
CA GLY A 287 5.18 -17.32 5.96
C GLY A 287 5.28 -15.89 5.39
N VAL A 288 5.52 -14.90 6.26
CA VAL A 288 5.86 -13.55 5.84
C VAL A 288 7.25 -13.54 5.20
N ASP A 289 7.47 -12.66 4.22
CA ASP A 289 8.77 -12.43 3.61
C ASP A 289 9.26 -10.97 3.73
N ILE A 290 10.42 -10.80 4.36
CA ILE A 290 11.13 -9.53 4.57
C ILE A 290 12.55 -9.71 4.04
N ILE A 291 13.13 -8.66 3.44
CA ILE A 291 14.56 -8.62 3.10
C ILE A 291 15.26 -7.80 4.18
N CYS A 292 16.23 -8.40 4.87
CA CYS A 292 17.00 -7.72 5.92
C CYS A 292 18.36 -7.25 5.36
N VAL A 293 18.67 -5.96 5.42
CA VAL A 293 19.99 -5.43 5.08
C VAL A 293 20.74 -5.19 6.38
N THR A 294 21.77 -5.99 6.63
CA THR A 294 22.52 -6.09 7.89
C THR A 294 24.02 -6.19 7.58
N PHE A 295 24.89 -6.40 8.57
CA PHE A 295 26.29 -6.76 8.30
C PHE A 295 26.42 -8.23 7.88
N ASN A 296 27.38 -8.52 7.00
CA ASN A 296 27.70 -9.88 6.59
C ASN A 296 28.48 -10.66 7.66
N GLU A 297 29.47 -10.02 8.30
CA GLU A 297 30.40 -10.70 9.19
C GLU A 297 29.77 -11.11 10.52
N SER A 298 29.90 -12.38 10.89
CA SER A 298 29.33 -12.94 12.12
C SER A 298 29.82 -12.27 13.41
N GLU A 299 31.00 -11.64 13.40
CA GLU A 299 31.54 -10.92 14.56
C GLU A 299 30.90 -9.53 14.75
N THR A 300 30.39 -8.94 13.66
CA THR A 300 29.76 -7.60 13.69
C THR A 300 28.24 -7.68 13.67
N ARG A 301 27.69 -8.82 13.22
CA ARG A 301 26.25 -9.09 13.12
C ARG A 301 25.65 -9.45 14.48
N ASN A 302 24.65 -8.68 14.89
CA ASN A 302 23.94 -8.86 16.17
C ASN A 302 22.54 -9.47 16.01
N MET A 303 22.06 -9.61 14.77
CA MET A 303 20.71 -10.11 14.46
C MET A 303 20.73 -11.40 13.61
N PHE A 304 20.29 -12.54 14.17
CA PHE A 304 20.21 -13.82 13.45
C PHE A 304 18.80 -14.12 12.92
N VAL A 305 18.56 -13.78 11.66
CA VAL A 305 17.24 -13.94 11.02
C VAL A 305 17.25 -14.98 9.91
N GLN A 306 16.16 -15.73 9.82
CA GLN A 306 15.91 -16.71 8.74
C GLN A 306 15.41 -16.05 7.44
N PHE A 307 15.34 -14.73 7.41
CA PHE A 307 15.03 -13.96 6.22
C PHE A 307 16.18 -13.92 5.22
N ARG A 308 15.84 -13.58 3.98
CA ARG A 308 16.86 -13.21 2.99
C ARG A 308 17.58 -11.96 3.50
N TRP A 309 18.88 -11.90 3.31
CA TRP A 309 19.65 -10.75 3.76
C TRP A 309 20.68 -10.26 2.74
N GLY A 310 21.02 -8.98 2.86
CA GLY A 310 22.05 -8.29 2.09
C GLY A 310 23.01 -7.56 3.02
N ASP A 311 24.24 -7.32 2.55
CA ASP A 311 25.27 -6.65 3.33
C ASP A 311 25.26 -5.14 3.13
N ILE A 312 25.05 -4.37 4.18
CA ILE A 312 24.96 -2.91 4.13
C ILE A 312 26.26 -2.23 3.66
N ALA A 313 27.41 -2.91 3.75
CA ALA A 313 28.70 -2.33 3.37
C ALA A 313 28.77 -1.97 1.88
N TYR A 314 28.23 -2.81 0.98
CA TYR A 314 28.22 -2.58 -0.46
C TYR A 314 27.49 -1.30 -0.88
N PRO A 315 26.20 -1.10 -0.53
CA PRO A 315 25.48 0.11 -0.92
C PRO A 315 26.06 1.38 -0.27
N LEU A 316 26.62 1.27 0.94
CA LEU A 316 27.31 2.37 1.61
C LEU A 316 28.63 2.72 0.92
N GLY A 317 29.45 1.72 0.55
CA GLY A 317 30.72 1.93 -0.16
C GLY A 317 30.51 2.67 -1.48
N ARG A 318 29.50 2.26 -2.27
CA ARG A 318 29.10 2.99 -3.49
C ARG A 318 28.69 4.43 -3.21
N ALA A 319 27.89 4.66 -2.17
CA ALA A 319 27.46 6.01 -1.77
C ALA A 319 28.63 6.88 -1.26
N MET A 320 29.74 6.28 -0.82
CA MET A 320 30.97 6.98 -0.42
C MET A 320 31.95 7.24 -1.58
N GLY A 321 31.55 6.90 -2.82
CA GLY A 321 32.34 7.14 -4.03
C GLY A 321 33.18 5.94 -4.50
N LEU A 322 32.91 4.73 -4.02
CA LEU A 322 33.50 3.52 -4.61
C LEU A 322 32.81 3.12 -5.91
N GLU A 323 33.59 2.55 -6.82
CA GLU A 323 33.16 1.97 -8.09
C GLU A 323 32.73 0.51 -7.92
N LYS A 324 31.94 -0.02 -8.86
CA LYS A 324 31.42 -1.41 -8.77
C LYS A 324 32.51 -2.47 -8.63
N TYR A 325 33.69 -2.26 -9.22
CA TYR A 325 34.81 -3.21 -9.17
C TYR A 325 35.66 -3.11 -7.89
N GLU A 326 35.39 -2.10 -7.05
CA GLU A 326 36.14 -1.81 -5.82
C GLU A 326 35.44 -2.33 -4.55
N LEU A 327 34.23 -2.89 -4.69
CA LEU A 327 33.40 -3.34 -3.58
C LEU A 327 33.64 -4.76 -3.16
#